data_AF-A0AAU0UTF9-F1
#
_entry.id   AF-A0AAU0UTF9-F1
#
_cell.length_a   1.000
_cell.length_b   1.000
_cell.length_c   1.000
_cell.angle_alpha   90.00
_cell.angle_beta   90.00
_cell.angle_gamma   90.00
#
_symmetry.space_group_name_H-M   'P 1'
#
loop_
_entity.id
_entity.type
_entity.pdbx_description
1 polymer ?
#
loop_
_entity_poly.entity_id
_entity_poly.type
_entity_poly.pdbx_seq_one_letter_code
_entity_poly.pdbx_strand_id
1 'polypeptide(L)'
;MTSQQLSGVSENLTGGAQELATITQTISQEAGKIGQQIRQTDGIMKLIQEISDSTHMLGLNAAIEAARAGDMGRGFSVVAEEIRKLAGNSKASAKEIKENLNEMTKMISLLTGEIEKIAALSEEQAASTEQTNASIQQLQAVAQELEQIAANLVGK
;
A
#
# COMPACT_ATOMS: atom_id res chain seq x y z
N MET A 1 27.67 22.03 -22.86
CA MET A 1 27.90 21.26 -21.61
C MET A 1 29.21 20.51 -21.76
N THR A 2 30.09 20.55 -20.77
CA THR A 2 31.37 19.81 -20.81
C THR A 2 31.14 18.33 -20.46
N SER A 3 32.03 17.43 -20.90
CA SER A 3 31.97 15.98 -20.56
C SER A 3 31.82 15.74 -19.04
N GLN A 4 32.52 16.54 -18.22
CA GLN A 4 32.39 16.52 -16.75
C GLN A 4 30.97 16.84 -16.26
N GLN A 5 30.26 17.78 -16.88
CA GLN A 5 28.88 18.09 -16.51
C GLN A 5 27.93 16.93 -16.84
N LEU A 6 28.13 16.25 -17.98
CA LEU A 6 27.33 15.07 -18.34
C LEU A 6 27.59 13.89 -17.40
N SER A 7 28.85 13.64 -17.04
CA SER A 7 29.22 12.59 -16.07
C SER A 7 28.56 12.85 -14.71
N GLY A 8 28.57 14.10 -14.23
CA GLY A 8 27.91 14.46 -12.97
C GLY A 8 26.39 14.31 -13.01
N VAL A 9 25.73 14.64 -14.12
CA VAL A 9 24.29 14.38 -14.29
C VAL A 9 24.00 12.89 -14.25
N SER A 10 24.82 12.08 -14.90
CA SER A 10 24.68 10.63 -14.93
C SER A 10 24.87 9.99 -13.55
N GLU A 11 25.88 10.39 -12.78
CA GLU A 11 26.07 9.94 -11.39
C GLU A 11 24.86 10.27 -10.51
N ASN A 12 24.30 11.48 -10.63
CA ASN A 12 23.07 11.85 -9.92
C ASN A 12 21.88 10.98 -10.34
N LEU A 13 21.78 10.62 -11.62
CA LEU A 13 20.68 9.80 -12.14
C LEU A 13 20.76 8.35 -11.64
N THR A 14 21.96 7.78 -11.56
CA THR A 14 22.21 6.48 -10.93
C THR A 14 21.87 6.50 -9.43
N GLY A 15 22.31 7.55 -8.72
CA GLY A 15 21.97 7.72 -7.31
C GLY A 15 20.46 7.81 -7.08
N GLY A 16 19.76 8.59 -7.91
CA GLY A 16 18.30 8.70 -7.87
C GLY A 16 17.58 7.38 -8.13
N ALA A 17 18.06 6.55 -9.06
CA ALA A 17 17.52 5.22 -9.29
C ALA A 17 17.73 4.28 -8.08
N GLN A 18 18.90 4.31 -7.44
CA GLN A 18 19.13 3.52 -6.22
C GLN A 18 18.25 3.98 -5.05
N GLU A 19 18.03 5.28 -4.93
CA GLU A 19 17.14 5.85 -3.92
C GLU A 19 15.68 5.45 -4.18
N LEU A 20 15.21 5.51 -5.43
CA LEU A 20 13.89 5.02 -5.84
C LEU A 20 13.70 3.52 -5.53
N ALA A 21 14.69 2.68 -5.81
CA ALA A 21 14.65 1.26 -5.48
C ALA A 21 14.52 1.04 -3.94
N THR A 22 15.22 1.84 -3.15
CA THR A 22 15.15 1.78 -1.68
C THR A 22 13.78 2.23 -1.16
N ILE A 23 13.25 3.32 -1.72
CA ILE A 23 11.94 3.87 -1.37
C ILE A 23 10.84 2.87 -1.72
N THR A 24 10.84 2.33 -2.94
CA THR A 24 9.85 1.33 -3.39
C THR A 24 9.86 0.09 -2.51
N GLN A 25 11.03 -0.40 -2.12
CA GLN A 25 11.14 -1.53 -1.19
C GLN A 25 10.57 -1.21 0.20
N THR A 26 10.81 0.00 0.70
CA THR A 26 10.24 0.46 1.97
C THR A 26 8.72 0.54 1.91
N ILE A 27 8.16 1.13 0.85
CA ILE A 27 6.71 1.22 0.67
C ILE A 27 6.10 -0.18 0.52
N SER A 28 6.76 -1.10 -0.18
CA SER A 28 6.31 -2.50 -0.31
C SER A 28 6.19 -3.18 1.06
N GLN A 29 7.18 -2.99 1.94
CA GLN A 29 7.14 -3.52 3.31
C GLN A 29 5.98 -2.93 4.13
N GLU A 30 5.78 -1.61 4.06
CA GLU A 30 4.67 -0.95 4.75
C GLU A 30 3.31 -1.40 4.21
N ALA A 31 3.16 -1.52 2.89
CA ALA A 31 1.95 -2.08 2.27
C ALA A 31 1.66 -3.51 2.77
N GLY A 32 2.69 -4.34 2.92
CA GLY A 32 2.59 -5.66 3.53
C GLY A 32 2.09 -5.65 4.97
N LYS A 33 2.62 -4.72 5.81
CA LYS A 33 2.17 -4.54 7.20
C LYS A 33 0.72 -4.09 7.28
N ILE A 34 0.30 -3.14 6.46
CA ILE A 34 -1.10 -2.69 6.41
C ILE A 34 -2.00 -3.85 5.97
N GLY A 35 -1.58 -4.64 4.98
CA GLY A 35 -2.31 -5.84 4.56
C GLY A 35 -2.49 -6.86 5.68
N GLN A 36 -1.49 -7.03 6.56
CA GLN A 36 -1.61 -7.88 7.75
C GLN A 36 -2.59 -7.30 8.77
N GLN A 37 -2.53 -5.98 9.05
CA GLN A 37 -3.45 -5.31 9.97
C GLN A 37 -4.90 -5.42 9.49
N ILE A 38 -5.17 -5.27 8.20
CA ILE A 38 -6.51 -5.45 7.63
C ILE A 38 -7.03 -6.86 7.88
N ARG A 39 -6.20 -7.89 7.67
CA ARG A 39 -6.60 -9.29 7.94
C ARG A 39 -6.92 -9.53 9.42
N GLN A 40 -6.15 -8.92 10.33
CA GLN A 40 -6.43 -9.00 11.76
C GLN A 40 -7.76 -8.32 12.09
N THR A 41 -8.02 -7.13 11.55
CA THR A 41 -9.27 -6.40 11.76
C THR A 41 -10.48 -7.14 11.16
N ASP A 42 -10.35 -7.79 10.00
CA ASP A 42 -11.41 -8.66 9.45
C ASP A 42 -11.76 -9.82 10.40
N GLY A 43 -10.76 -10.41 11.05
CA GLY A 43 -10.97 -11.41 12.10
C GLY A 43 -11.77 -10.86 13.30
N ILE A 44 -11.44 -9.64 13.75
CA ILE A 44 -12.18 -8.96 14.82
C ILE A 44 -13.62 -8.67 14.37
N MET A 45 -13.85 -8.23 13.13
CA MET A 45 -15.19 -7.97 12.61
C MET A 45 -16.05 -9.23 12.56
N LYS A 46 -15.47 -10.39 12.21
CA LYS A 46 -16.18 -11.69 12.28
C LYS A 46 -16.60 -12.02 13.71
N LEU A 47 -15.69 -11.85 14.67
CA LEU A 47 -16.01 -12.06 16.09
C LEU A 47 -17.14 -11.13 16.56
N ILE A 48 -17.13 -9.85 16.17
CA ILE A 48 -18.21 -8.91 16.52
C ILE A 48 -19.54 -9.34 15.90
N GLN A 49 -19.54 -9.85 14.67
CA GLN A 49 -20.75 -10.39 14.04
C GLN A 49 -21.29 -11.61 14.81
N GLU A 50 -20.43 -12.54 15.21
CA GLU A 50 -20.81 -13.71 16.03
C GLU A 50 -21.36 -13.32 17.40
N ILE A 51 -20.74 -12.34 18.07
CA ILE A 51 -21.22 -11.78 19.33
C ILE A 51 -22.59 -11.13 19.12
N SER A 52 -22.74 -10.31 18.08
CA SER A 52 -24.00 -9.63 17.77
C SER A 52 -25.12 -10.65 17.50
N ASP A 53 -24.85 -11.73 16.78
CA ASP A 53 -25.82 -12.79 16.53
C ASP A 53 -26.21 -13.54 17.81
N SER A 54 -25.23 -13.84 18.67
CA SER A 54 -25.47 -14.47 19.97
C SER A 54 -26.29 -13.57 20.90
N THR A 55 -25.96 -12.28 20.95
CA THR A 55 -26.70 -11.27 21.74
C THR A 55 -28.12 -11.08 21.20
N HIS A 56 -28.30 -11.10 19.87
CA HIS A 56 -29.63 -11.02 19.27
C HIS A 56 -30.49 -12.22 19.66
N MET A 57 -29.93 -13.43 19.64
CA MET A 57 -30.63 -14.65 20.08
C MET A 57 -30.92 -14.66 21.58
N LEU A 58 -30.00 -14.16 22.41
CA LEU A 58 -30.24 -13.99 23.85
C LEU A 58 -31.39 -13.01 24.12
N GLY A 59 -31.40 -11.88 23.42
CA GLY A 59 -32.49 -10.90 23.51
C GLY A 59 -33.83 -11.49 23.06
N LEU A 60 -33.84 -12.31 22.00
CA LEU A 60 -35.04 -13.04 21.56
C LEU A 60 -35.56 -14.00 22.63
N ASN A 61 -34.69 -14.81 23.23
CA ASN A 61 -35.08 -15.73 24.30
C ASN A 61 -35.62 -14.98 25.52
N ALA A 62 -35.02 -13.84 25.88
CA ALA A 62 -35.50 -12.98 26.96
C ALA A 62 -36.88 -12.38 26.64
N ALA A 63 -37.13 -11.98 25.39
CA ALA A 63 -38.44 -11.47 24.97
C ALA A 63 -39.53 -12.55 25.05
N ILE A 64 -39.21 -13.80 24.66
CA ILE A 64 -40.13 -14.94 24.77
C ILE A 64 -40.49 -15.21 26.24
N GLU A 65 -39.50 -15.25 27.13
CA GLU A 65 -39.74 -15.51 28.56
C GLU A 65 -40.49 -14.35 29.24
N ALA A 66 -40.21 -13.10 28.83
CA ALA A 66 -40.96 -11.93 29.26
C ALA A 66 -42.43 -12.00 28.84
N ALA A 67 -42.72 -12.43 27.61
CA ALA A 67 -44.09 -12.64 27.15
C ALA A 67 -44.80 -13.76 27.94
N ARG A 68 -44.06 -14.82 28.29
CA ARG A 68 -44.56 -15.94 29.09
C ARG A 68 -44.92 -15.55 30.53
N ALA A 69 -44.19 -14.61 31.11
CA ALA A 69 -44.46 -14.05 32.44
C ALA A 69 -45.66 -13.07 32.48
N GLY A 70 -46.27 -12.76 31.33
CA GLY A 70 -47.45 -11.90 31.24
C GLY A 70 -47.17 -10.48 31.77
N ASP A 71 -48.06 -9.96 32.62
CA ASP A 71 -47.93 -8.59 33.14
C ASP A 71 -46.65 -8.37 33.97
N MET A 72 -46.13 -9.42 34.64
CA MET A 72 -44.89 -9.34 35.41
C MET A 72 -43.64 -9.20 34.51
N GLY A 73 -43.74 -9.58 33.23
CA GLY A 73 -42.65 -9.52 32.26
C GLY A 73 -42.56 -8.24 31.44
N ARG A 74 -43.52 -7.30 31.55
CA ARG A 74 -43.59 -6.12 30.66
C ARG A 74 -42.33 -5.27 30.68
N GLY A 75 -41.73 -5.04 31.85
CA GLY A 75 -40.46 -4.30 31.97
C GLY A 75 -39.29 -5.03 31.30
N PHE A 76 -39.20 -6.35 31.48
CA PHE A 76 -38.17 -7.18 30.84
C PHE A 76 -38.33 -7.25 29.33
N SER A 77 -39.57 -7.22 28.82
CA SER A 77 -39.83 -7.20 27.38
C SER A 77 -39.25 -5.97 26.68
N VAL A 78 -39.28 -4.80 27.34
CA VAL A 78 -38.70 -3.56 26.78
C VAL A 78 -37.17 -3.67 26.72
N VAL A 79 -36.56 -4.18 27.79
CA VAL A 79 -35.10 -4.39 27.83
C VAL A 79 -34.65 -5.41 26.78
N ALA A 80 -35.39 -6.51 26.62
CA ALA A 80 -35.10 -7.54 25.63
C ALA A 80 -35.15 -6.99 24.20
N GLU A 81 -36.11 -6.13 23.87
CA GLU A 81 -36.20 -5.50 22.56
C GLU A 81 -35.05 -4.50 22.31
N GLU A 82 -34.65 -3.72 23.31
CA GLU A 82 -33.52 -2.81 23.18
C GLU A 82 -32.19 -3.58 22.98
N ILE A 83 -32.00 -4.72 23.67
CA ILE A 83 -30.86 -5.62 23.45
C ILE A 83 -30.83 -6.12 22.01
N ARG A 84 -31.96 -6.56 21.46
CA ARG A 84 -32.06 -7.04 20.06
C ARG A 84 -31.72 -5.95 19.05
N LYS A 85 -32.20 -4.73 19.31
CA LYS A 85 -31.94 -3.56 18.47
C LYS A 85 -30.46 -3.17 18.51
N LEU A 86 -29.84 -3.12 19.70
CA LEU A 86 -28.40 -2.86 19.84
C LEU A 86 -27.57 -3.91 19.11
N ALA A 87 -27.90 -5.19 19.29
CA ALA A 87 -27.23 -6.28 18.57
C ALA A 87 -27.36 -6.16 17.05
N GLY A 88 -28.55 -5.80 16.55
CA GLY A 88 -28.78 -5.55 15.12
C GLY A 88 -27.93 -4.39 14.59
N ASN A 89 -27.86 -3.29 15.33
CA ASN A 89 -27.03 -2.13 14.98
C ASN A 89 -25.54 -2.49 14.98
N SER A 90 -25.05 -3.23 15.99
CA SER A 90 -23.66 -3.70 16.05
C SER A 90 -23.31 -4.58 14.85
N LYS A 91 -24.21 -5.48 14.44
CA LYS A 91 -24.03 -6.32 13.25
C LYS A 91 -23.94 -5.48 11.97
N ALA A 92 -24.80 -4.48 11.83
CA ALA A 92 -24.81 -3.57 10.68
C ALA A 92 -23.50 -2.78 10.59
N SER A 93 -23.05 -2.17 11.69
CA SER A 93 -21.77 -1.44 11.74
C SER A 93 -20.58 -2.34 11.45
N ALA A 94 -20.54 -3.57 12.00
CA ALA A 94 -19.48 -4.52 11.70
C ALA A 94 -19.43 -4.91 10.21
N LYS A 95 -20.59 -4.98 9.54
CA LYS A 95 -20.67 -5.22 8.10
C LYS A 95 -20.12 -4.04 7.29
N GLU A 96 -20.49 -2.81 7.64
CA GLU A 96 -19.99 -1.60 6.98
C GLU A 96 -18.46 -1.47 7.13
N ILE A 97 -17.93 -1.73 8.33
CA ILE A 97 -16.48 -1.75 8.55
C ILE A 97 -15.81 -2.81 7.66
N LYS A 98 -16.41 -3.99 7.53
CA LYS A 98 -15.88 -5.05 6.65
C LYS A 98 -15.87 -4.65 5.18
N GLU A 99 -16.88 -3.90 4.71
CA GLU A 99 -16.90 -3.36 3.35
C GLU A 99 -15.74 -2.37 3.15
N ASN A 100 -15.50 -1.46 4.10
CA ASN A 100 -14.36 -0.55 4.08
C ASN A 100 -13.00 -1.30 4.09
N LEU A 101 -12.86 -2.37 4.86
CA LEU A 101 -11.65 -3.20 4.87
C LEU A 101 -11.39 -3.88 3.50
N ASN A 102 -12.44 -4.28 2.80
CA ASN A 102 -12.32 -4.84 1.45
C ASN A 102 -11.83 -3.77 0.46
N GLU A 103 -12.31 -2.54 0.56
CA GLU A 103 -11.82 -1.42 -0.24
C GLU A 103 -10.35 -1.10 0.05
N MET A 104 -9.96 -1.07 1.32
CA MET A 104 -8.56 -0.91 1.71
C MET A 104 -7.67 -2.02 1.14
N THR A 105 -8.15 -3.26 1.12
CA THR A 105 -7.42 -4.39 0.51
C THR A 105 -7.19 -4.16 -0.98
N LYS A 106 -8.20 -3.66 -1.71
CA LYS A 106 -8.06 -3.31 -3.14
C LYS A 106 -7.05 -2.17 -3.34
N MET A 107 -7.12 -1.13 -2.51
CA MET A 107 -6.18 0.00 -2.59
C MET A 107 -4.74 -0.46 -2.37
N ILE A 108 -4.48 -1.37 -1.42
CA ILE A 108 -3.14 -1.95 -1.22
C ILE A 108 -2.70 -2.79 -2.41
N SER A 109 -3.60 -3.56 -3.01
CA SER A 109 -3.27 -4.33 -4.21
C SER A 109 -2.91 -3.44 -5.40
N LEU A 110 -3.59 -2.30 -5.55
CA LEU A 110 -3.23 -1.31 -6.58
C LEU A 110 -1.88 -0.66 -6.25
N LEU A 111 -1.68 -0.26 -5.00
CA LEU A 111 -0.43 0.35 -4.53
C LEU A 111 0.77 -0.56 -4.78
N THR A 112 0.67 -1.86 -4.45
CA THR A 112 1.73 -2.84 -4.70
C THR A 112 2.05 -3.00 -6.19
N GLY A 113 1.04 -3.01 -7.06
CA GLY A 113 1.25 -3.01 -8.51
C GLY A 113 1.94 -1.74 -9.03
N GLU A 114 1.62 -0.56 -8.49
CA GLU A 114 2.31 0.68 -8.87
C GLU A 114 3.77 0.70 -8.36
N ILE A 115 4.04 0.15 -7.18
CA ILE A 115 5.41 0.00 -6.65
C ILE A 115 6.25 -0.91 -7.57
N GLU A 116 5.70 -2.02 -8.04
CA GLU A 116 6.39 -2.92 -8.98
C GLU A 116 6.73 -2.20 -10.29
N LYS A 117 5.82 -1.36 -10.81
CA LYS A 117 6.11 -0.54 -11.99
C LYS A 117 7.24 0.47 -11.74
N ILE A 118 7.23 1.16 -10.59
CA ILE A 118 8.28 2.11 -10.25
C ILE A 118 9.63 1.40 -10.09
N ALA A 119 9.66 0.21 -9.48
CA ALA A 119 10.87 -0.59 -9.36
C ALA A 119 11.44 -0.96 -10.75
N ALA A 120 10.59 -1.43 -11.67
CA ALA A 120 11.00 -1.75 -13.04
C ALA A 120 11.53 -0.50 -13.79
N LEU A 121 10.85 0.64 -13.68
CA LEU A 121 11.31 1.90 -14.26
C LEU A 121 12.65 2.36 -13.67
N SER A 122 12.86 2.12 -12.38
CA SER A 122 14.11 2.45 -11.70
C SER A 122 15.28 1.61 -12.21
N GLU A 123 15.06 0.31 -12.47
CA GLU A 123 16.06 -0.58 -13.08
C GLU A 123 16.38 -0.17 -14.52
N GLU A 124 15.35 0.15 -15.32
CA GLU A 124 15.53 0.64 -16.70
C GLU A 124 16.31 1.96 -16.72
N GLN A 125 15.99 2.88 -15.80
CA GLN A 125 16.70 4.15 -15.66
C GLN A 125 18.17 3.94 -15.30
N ALA A 126 18.48 3.00 -14.40
CA ALA A 126 19.87 2.67 -14.04
C ALA A 126 20.64 2.14 -15.27
N ALA A 127 20.06 1.20 -16.03
CA ALA A 127 20.68 0.64 -17.24
C ALA A 127 20.91 1.71 -18.33
N SER A 128 19.93 2.58 -18.57
CA SER A 128 20.04 3.70 -19.52
C SER A 128 21.13 4.70 -19.12
N THR A 129 21.28 4.91 -17.81
CA THR A 129 22.33 5.78 -17.24
C THR A 129 23.72 5.16 -17.44
N GLU A 130 23.89 3.86 -17.24
CA GLU A 130 25.14 3.15 -17.54
C GLU A 130 25.52 3.25 -19.02
N GLN A 131 24.55 3.07 -19.93
CA GLN A 131 24.78 3.23 -21.37
C GLN A 131 25.18 4.67 -21.72
N THR A 132 24.56 5.65 -21.07
CA THR A 132 24.90 7.07 -21.23
C THR A 132 26.34 7.33 -20.76
N ASN A 133 26.75 6.77 -19.62
CA ASN A 133 28.12 6.85 -19.13
C ASN A 133 29.14 6.27 -20.11
N ALA A 134 28.86 5.09 -20.67
CA ALA A 134 29.73 4.48 -21.68
C ALA A 134 29.87 5.38 -22.93
N SER A 135 28.76 6.00 -23.36
CA SER A 135 28.74 6.92 -24.51
C SER A 135 29.54 8.20 -24.23
N ILE A 136 29.47 8.75 -23.01
CA ILE A 136 30.26 9.91 -22.58
C ILE A 136 31.76 9.57 -22.62
N GLN A 137 32.16 8.40 -22.12
CA GLN A 137 33.56 7.96 -22.15
C GLN A 137 34.08 7.81 -23.58
N GLN A 138 33.27 7.25 -24.47
CA GLN A 138 33.62 7.16 -25.90
C GLN A 138 33.78 8.54 -26.55
N LEU A 139 32.85 9.47 -26.29
CA LEU A 139 32.96 10.85 -26.81
C LEU A 139 34.21 11.56 -26.30
N GLN A 140 34.58 11.33 -25.04
CA GLN A 140 35.80 11.90 -24.47
C GLN A 140 37.06 11.34 -25.14
N ALA A 141 37.11 10.05 -25.44
CA ALA A 141 38.21 9.45 -26.18
C ALA A 141 38.32 10.03 -27.60
N VAL A 142 37.20 10.15 -28.32
CA VAL A 142 37.16 10.75 -29.66
C VAL A 142 37.61 12.21 -29.65
N ALA A 143 37.18 12.99 -28.64
CA ALA A 143 37.58 14.39 -28.51
C ALA A 143 39.10 14.53 -28.30
N GLN A 144 39.70 13.67 -27.47
CA GLN A 144 41.15 13.65 -27.25
C GLN A 144 41.93 13.26 -28.51
N GLU A 145 41.46 12.28 -29.29
CA GLU A 145 42.06 11.93 -30.57
C GLU A 145 42.02 13.11 -31.55
N LEU A 146 40.88 13.81 -31.64
CA LEU A 146 40.76 14.99 -32.50
C LEU A 146 41.71 16.12 -32.08
N GLU A 147 41.87 16.38 -30.78
CA GLU A 147 42.86 17.34 -30.27
C GLU A 147 44.29 16.94 -30.67
N GLN A 148 44.64 15.66 -30.55
CA GLN A 148 45.95 15.15 -30.92
C GLN A 148 46.23 15.30 -32.43
N ILE A 149 45.22 15.01 -33.26
CA ILE A 149 45.31 15.18 -34.72
C ILE A 149 45.49 16.66 -35.08
N ALA A 150 44.70 17.56 -34.47
CA ALA A 150 44.81 18.99 -34.70
C ALA A 150 46.18 19.54 -34.29
N ALA A 151 46.71 19.13 -33.14
CA ALA A 151 48.04 19.52 -32.68
C ALA A 151 49.15 19.09 -33.65
N ASN A 152 49.05 17.88 -34.20
CA ASN A 152 50.01 17.36 -35.19
C ASN A 152 49.93 18.10 -36.54
N LEU A 153 48.77 18.65 -36.91
CA LEU A 153 48.58 19.43 -38.14
C LEU A 153 49.13 20.84 -38.05
N VAL A 154 49.07 21.47 -36.87
CA VAL A 154 49.58 22.84 -36.63
C VAL A 154 51.09 22.86 -36.32
N GLY A 155 51.65 21.73 -35.83
CA GLY A 155 53.08 21.56 -35.59
C GLY A 155 53.93 21.26 -36.83
N LYS A 156 53.33 21.24 -38.03
CA LYS A 156 54.00 21.18 -39.33
C LYS A 156 53.88 22.52 -40.04
#